data_AF-A0A962D2F1-F1
#
_entry.id   AF-A0A962D2F1-F1
#
_cell.length_a   1.000
_cell.length_b   1.000
_cell.length_c   1.000
_cell.angle_alpha   90.00
_cell.angle_beta   90.00
_cell.angle_gamma   90.00
#
_symmetry.space_group_name_H-M   'P 1'
#
loop_
_entity.id
_entity.type
_entity.pdbx_description
1 polymer ?
#
loop_
_entity_poly.entity_id
_entity_poly.type
_entity_poly.pdbx_seq_one_letter_code
_entity_poly.pdbx_strand_id
1 'polypeptide(L)'
;MEFKMRREFYLQDDQSNKFWTIEVQGAEIVTTNGRVGSKPRETRKCFPSPSAAEAAAEKEVRSKLKKGYSEGKVAEIPEYQKRLPPKLVRINLDDYHANYVGKTKAGDQFFLTFPFSPGGSFIALYLFDAFGALKDARIHRAKPTESEDQAFVQSLLDDLGEHRFGNIRVAPFAVEAFGIQFGLIFDPGDELDDEDEKDEDEVSVWVTVEPGNYMAFYPPWDGEYDT
;
A
#
# COMPACT_ATOMS: atom_id res chain seq x y z
N MET A 1 40.94 3.84 4.00
CA MET A 1 39.72 3.37 3.32
C MET A 1 38.58 4.14 3.94
N GLU A 2 37.89 4.97 3.17
CA GLU A 2 36.75 5.73 3.67
C GLU A 2 35.54 4.79 3.69
N PHE A 3 35.03 4.50 4.88
CA PHE A 3 33.81 3.73 5.09
C PHE A 3 32.67 4.73 5.21
N LYS A 4 31.64 4.62 4.37
CA LYS A 4 30.40 5.37 4.62
C LYS A 4 29.57 4.63 5.67
N MET A 5 28.81 5.40 6.46
CA MET A 5 27.91 4.83 7.45
C MET A 5 26.95 3.83 6.80
N ARG A 6 26.80 2.68 7.45
CA ARG A 6 25.77 1.69 7.14
C ARG A 6 24.40 2.32 7.31
N ARG A 7 23.51 2.09 6.35
CA ARG A 7 22.10 2.44 6.42
C ARG A 7 21.29 1.18 6.68
N GLU A 8 20.27 1.31 7.51
CA GLU A 8 19.49 0.20 8.04
C GLU A 8 18.02 0.43 7.76
N PHE A 9 17.32 -0.63 7.37
CA PHE A 9 15.93 -0.56 6.98
C PHE A 9 15.18 -1.81 7.43
N TYR A 10 13.89 -1.67 7.70
CA TYR A 10 13.00 -2.78 8.00
C TYR A 10 11.67 -2.65 7.27
N LEU A 11 11.00 -3.79 7.09
CA LEU A 11 9.66 -3.91 6.51
C LEU A 11 8.86 -4.82 7.44
N GLN A 12 7.82 -4.25 8.03
CA GLN A 12 6.82 -4.95 8.82
C GLN A 12 5.44 -4.74 8.20
N ASP A 13 4.83 -5.82 7.76
CA ASP A 13 3.45 -5.94 7.27
C ASP A 13 2.92 -7.31 7.68
N ASP A 14 1.64 -7.60 7.43
CA ASP A 14 0.98 -8.88 7.74
C ASP A 14 1.75 -10.15 7.28
N GLN A 15 2.63 -10.03 6.29
CA GLN A 15 3.40 -11.14 5.69
C GLN A 15 4.92 -11.00 5.80
N SER A 16 5.41 -9.88 6.30
CA SER A 16 6.82 -9.53 6.29
C SER A 16 7.25 -9.06 7.66
N ASN A 17 8.29 -9.69 8.18
CA ASN A 17 9.07 -9.17 9.29
C ASN A 17 10.54 -9.22 8.89
N LYS A 18 10.97 -8.26 8.09
CA LYS A 18 12.24 -8.33 7.34
C LYS A 18 13.12 -7.11 7.63
N PHE A 19 14.42 -7.29 7.52
CA PHE A 19 15.37 -6.19 7.52
C PHE A 19 16.28 -6.25 6.30
N TRP A 20 16.83 -5.10 5.94
CA TRP A 20 17.83 -4.93 4.90
C TRP A 20 18.76 -3.78 5.28
N THR A 21 20.06 -3.98 5.10
CA THR A 21 21.08 -2.97 5.36
C THR A 21 21.96 -2.83 4.12
N ILE A 22 22.54 -1.65 3.97
CA ILE A 22 23.47 -1.35 2.88
C ILE A 22 24.62 -0.50 3.40
N GLU A 23 25.83 -0.86 2.98
CA GLU A 23 27.06 -0.19 3.37
C GLU A 23 27.97 -0.06 2.14
N VAL A 24 28.55 1.13 1.94
CA VAL A 24 29.52 1.38 0.87
C VAL A 24 30.93 1.33 1.46
N GLN A 25 31.74 0.39 0.98
CA GLN A 25 33.12 0.14 1.40
C GLN A 25 34.05 0.44 0.23
N GLY A 26 34.44 1.71 0.06
CA GLY A 26 35.18 2.15 -1.12
C GLY A 26 34.39 1.89 -2.41
N ALA A 27 34.90 1.05 -3.31
CA ALA A 27 34.25 0.68 -4.56
C ALA A 27 33.36 -0.58 -4.45
N GLU A 28 33.08 -1.07 -3.24
CA GLU A 28 32.20 -2.22 -2.99
C GLU A 28 30.93 -1.76 -2.27
N ILE A 29 29.80 -2.41 -2.57
CA ILE A 29 28.58 -2.37 -1.76
C ILE A 29 28.47 -3.70 -1.02
N VAL A 30 28.23 -3.64 0.28
CA VAL A 30 27.84 -4.77 1.12
C VAL A 30 26.38 -4.60 1.51
N THR A 31 25.56 -5.63 1.24
CA THR A 31 24.17 -5.68 1.67
C THR A 31 23.95 -6.86 2.59
N THR A 32 23.18 -6.66 3.67
CA THR A 32 22.80 -7.73 4.60
C THR A 32 21.30 -7.73 4.78
N ASN A 33 20.65 -8.89 4.64
CA ASN A 33 19.19 -9.01 4.71
C ASN A 33 18.73 -10.33 5.30
N GLY A 34 17.51 -10.34 5.83
CA GLY A 34 16.89 -11.53 6.40
C GLY A 34 15.52 -11.24 7.02
N ARG A 35 14.88 -12.29 7.53
CA ARG A 35 13.77 -12.15 8.48
C ARG A 35 14.35 -11.69 9.83
N VAL A 36 13.66 -10.80 10.53
CA VAL A 36 14.05 -10.36 11.88
C VAL A 36 14.12 -11.60 12.80
N GLY A 37 15.17 -11.69 13.61
CA GLY A 37 15.45 -12.85 14.48
C GLY A 37 16.04 -14.08 13.77
N SER A 38 16.19 -14.07 12.44
CA SER A 38 16.79 -15.17 11.68
C SER A 38 18.24 -14.87 11.27
N LYS A 39 18.99 -15.92 10.90
CA LYS A 39 20.36 -15.76 10.38
C LYS A 39 20.35 -14.96 9.07
N PRO A 40 21.04 -13.80 8.99
CA PRO A 40 21.05 -13.01 7.77
C PRO A 40 21.88 -13.62 6.65
N ARG A 41 21.61 -13.13 5.44
CA ARG A 41 22.44 -13.31 4.25
C ARG A 41 23.16 -12.00 3.93
N GLU A 42 24.47 -12.09 3.76
CA GLU A 42 25.30 -11.01 3.23
C GLU A 42 25.53 -11.19 1.73
N THR A 43 25.64 -10.10 0.98
CA THR A 43 26.03 -10.09 -0.44
C THR A 43 26.90 -8.88 -0.72
N ARG A 44 28.00 -9.12 -1.44
CA ARG A 44 29.00 -8.11 -1.81
C ARG A 44 28.99 -7.88 -3.31
N LYS A 45 29.13 -6.63 -3.74
CA LYS A 45 29.16 -6.26 -5.15
C LYS A 45 30.18 -5.16 -5.40
N CYS A 46 31.16 -5.44 -6.26
CA CYS A 46 32.17 -4.48 -6.66
C CYS A 46 31.70 -3.59 -7.82
N PHE A 47 32.20 -2.36 -7.83
CA PHE A 47 31.97 -1.34 -8.84
C PHE A 47 33.30 -0.76 -9.32
N PRO A 48 33.33 -0.07 -10.48
CA PRO A 48 34.57 0.48 -11.03
C PRO A 48 35.20 1.60 -10.20
N SER A 49 34.44 2.26 -9.33
CA SER A 49 34.91 3.36 -8.49
C SER A 49 34.03 3.53 -7.24
N PRO A 50 34.51 4.23 -6.20
CA PRO A 50 33.69 4.57 -5.04
C PRO A 50 32.43 5.36 -5.41
N SER A 51 32.57 6.36 -6.29
CA SER A 51 31.41 7.14 -6.76
C SER A 51 30.37 6.29 -7.49
N ALA A 52 30.79 5.28 -8.25
CA ALA A 52 29.87 4.34 -8.90
C ALA A 52 29.14 3.44 -7.89
N ALA A 53 29.82 2.99 -6.83
CA ALA A 53 29.21 2.24 -5.74
C ALA A 53 28.18 3.10 -4.99
N GLU A 54 28.49 4.35 -4.68
CA GLU A 54 27.55 5.27 -4.04
C GLU A 54 26.30 5.52 -4.88
N ALA A 55 26.46 5.81 -6.18
CA ALA A 55 25.33 6.03 -7.07
C ALA A 55 24.45 4.78 -7.22
N ALA A 56 25.04 3.59 -7.15
CA ALA A 56 24.30 2.33 -7.15
C ALA A 56 23.59 2.08 -5.80
N ALA A 57 24.24 2.37 -4.68
CA ALA A 57 23.63 2.25 -3.35
C ALA A 57 22.38 3.14 -3.21
N GLU A 58 22.46 4.40 -3.66
CA GLU A 58 21.30 5.31 -3.64
C GLU A 58 20.16 4.88 -4.58
N LYS A 59 20.46 4.13 -5.65
CA LYS A 59 19.42 3.51 -6.48
C LYS A 59 18.74 2.35 -5.74
N GLU A 60 19.51 1.52 -5.03
CA GLU A 60 18.96 0.43 -4.23
C GLU A 60 18.12 0.94 -3.06
N VAL A 61 18.59 1.96 -2.34
CA VAL A 61 17.83 2.62 -1.27
C VAL A 61 16.50 3.14 -1.79
N ARG A 62 16.49 3.93 -2.87
CA ARG A 62 15.24 4.44 -3.46
C ARG A 62 14.29 3.31 -3.87
N SER A 63 14.84 2.21 -4.39
CA SER A 63 14.05 1.01 -4.72
C SER A 63 13.46 0.34 -3.47
N LYS A 64 14.20 0.27 -2.36
CA LYS A 64 13.74 -0.31 -1.09
C LYS A 64 12.69 0.55 -0.40
N LEU A 65 12.92 1.86 -0.30
CA LEU A 65 11.93 2.82 0.21
C LEU A 65 10.62 2.72 -0.57
N LYS A 66 10.69 2.63 -1.91
CA LYS A 66 9.50 2.43 -2.74
C LYS A 66 8.82 1.08 -2.56
N LYS A 67 9.53 0.10 -2.00
CA LYS A 67 8.97 -1.19 -1.58
C LYS A 67 8.52 -1.14 -0.11
N GLY A 68 8.30 0.03 0.49
CA GLY A 68 7.76 0.18 1.84
C GLY A 68 8.76 -0.15 2.96
N TYR A 69 10.05 -0.26 2.66
CA TYR A 69 11.04 -0.32 3.72
C TYR A 69 11.15 1.05 4.39
N SER A 70 11.10 1.07 5.71
CA SER A 70 11.35 2.26 6.53
C SER A 70 12.80 2.27 6.98
N GLU A 71 13.45 3.43 6.95
CA GLU A 71 14.82 3.61 7.45
C GLU A 71 14.79 3.64 8.99
N GLY A 72 15.59 2.79 9.62
CA GLY A 72 15.62 2.62 11.08
C GLY A 72 16.58 1.50 11.49
N LYS A 73 17.06 1.56 12.73
CA LYS A 73 18.06 0.61 13.23
C LYS A 73 17.45 -0.77 13.40
N VAL A 74 18.16 -1.80 12.93
CA VAL A 74 17.75 -3.21 13.05
C VAL A 74 17.59 -3.65 14.51
N ALA A 75 18.39 -3.07 15.41
CA ALA A 75 18.30 -3.34 16.85
C ALA A 75 17.08 -2.70 17.53
N GLU A 76 16.41 -1.76 16.88
CA GLU A 76 15.27 -1.00 17.41
C GLU A 76 13.98 -1.29 16.61
N ILE A 77 13.95 -2.39 15.83
CA ILE A 77 12.74 -2.81 15.11
C ILE A 77 11.67 -3.18 16.16
N PRO A 78 10.45 -2.62 16.07
CA PRO A 78 9.34 -2.99 16.95
C PRO A 78 9.05 -4.49 16.92
N GLU A 79 8.47 -5.01 18.01
CA GLU A 79 8.01 -6.38 18.04
C GLU A 79 6.96 -6.62 16.95
N TYR A 80 7.05 -7.77 16.27
CA TYR A 80 6.14 -8.10 15.19
C TYR A 80 4.79 -8.56 15.74
N GLN A 81 3.72 -7.91 15.27
CA GLN A 81 2.35 -8.28 15.59
C GLN A 81 1.67 -8.79 14.31
N LYS A 82 0.85 -9.85 14.42
CA LYS A 82 0.08 -10.38 13.27
C LYS A 82 -1.03 -9.41 12.79
N ARG A 83 -1.36 -8.39 13.58
CA ARG A 83 -2.42 -7.39 13.33
C ARG A 83 -1.91 -6.13 12.63
N LEU A 84 -0.85 -6.25 11.85
CA LEU A 84 -0.29 -5.12 11.10
C LEU A 84 -1.05 -4.91 9.78
N PRO A 85 -1.20 -3.67 9.30
CA PRO A 85 -1.88 -3.38 8.05
C PRO A 85 -1.19 -4.09 6.87
N PRO A 86 -1.97 -4.55 5.88
CA PRO A 86 -1.38 -5.09 4.67
C PRO A 86 -0.67 -3.98 3.91
N LYS A 87 0.46 -4.34 3.29
CA LYS A 87 1.18 -3.39 2.46
C LYS A 87 0.39 -2.97 1.22
N LEU A 88 -0.28 -3.93 0.59
CA LEU A 88 -1.09 -3.72 -0.60
C LEU A 88 -2.32 -4.62 -0.55
N VAL A 89 -3.49 -4.03 -0.76
CA VAL A 89 -4.74 -4.73 -1.06
C VAL A 89 -4.92 -4.75 -2.57
N ARG A 90 -5.28 -5.90 -3.12
CA ARG A 90 -5.68 -6.01 -4.52
C ARG A 90 -7.15 -5.63 -4.66
N ILE A 91 -7.48 -4.83 -5.68
CA ILE A 91 -8.86 -4.58 -6.09
C ILE A 91 -9.01 -5.18 -7.47
N ASN A 92 -9.88 -6.18 -7.60
CA ASN A 92 -10.19 -6.82 -8.87
C ASN A 92 -11.17 -5.94 -9.67
N LEU A 93 -10.98 -5.87 -10.98
CA LEU A 93 -12.03 -5.36 -11.86
C LEU A 93 -13.17 -6.37 -11.85
N ASP A 94 -14.35 -5.90 -11.47
CA ASP A 94 -15.60 -6.65 -11.49
C ASP A 94 -16.74 -5.80 -12.07
N ASP A 95 -17.93 -6.38 -12.16
CA ASP A 95 -19.13 -5.71 -12.63
C ASP A 95 -20.02 -5.16 -11.49
N TYR A 96 -19.53 -5.14 -10.25
CA TYR A 96 -20.28 -4.75 -9.05
C TYR A 96 -19.74 -3.48 -8.36
N HIS A 97 -18.86 -3.58 -7.38
CA HIS A 97 -18.34 -2.39 -6.66
C HIS A 97 -17.04 -1.82 -7.24
N ALA A 98 -16.34 -2.57 -8.11
CA ALA A 98 -15.06 -2.20 -8.69
C ALA A 98 -15.10 -2.05 -10.22
N ASN A 99 -16.23 -1.60 -10.75
CA ASN A 99 -16.46 -1.32 -12.18
C ASN A 99 -15.46 -0.33 -12.82
N TYR A 100 -14.93 0.61 -12.02
CA TYR A 100 -14.05 1.68 -12.51
C TYR A 100 -12.67 1.63 -11.84
N VAL A 101 -11.99 0.51 -12.05
CA VAL A 101 -10.64 0.27 -11.54
C VAL A 101 -9.67 0.01 -12.69
N GLY A 102 -8.48 0.60 -12.65
CA GLY A 102 -7.56 0.47 -13.78
C GLY A 102 -6.25 1.22 -13.65
N LYS A 103 -5.60 1.39 -14.79
CA LYS A 103 -4.32 2.08 -14.92
C LYS A 103 -4.33 3.09 -16.05
N THR A 104 -3.71 4.24 -15.83
CA THR A 104 -3.45 5.23 -16.87
C THR A 104 -2.28 4.79 -17.75
N LYS A 105 -2.10 5.42 -18.92
CA LYS A 105 -0.94 5.20 -19.79
C LYS A 105 0.41 5.44 -19.10
N ALA A 106 0.45 6.36 -18.12
CA ALA A 106 1.66 6.67 -17.36
C ALA A 106 2.01 5.58 -16.31
N GLY A 107 1.12 4.62 -16.10
CA GLY A 107 1.29 3.53 -15.13
C GLY A 107 0.76 3.85 -13.72
N ASP A 108 0.18 5.04 -13.51
CA ASP A 108 -0.59 5.33 -12.31
C ASP A 108 -1.84 4.44 -12.28
N GLN A 109 -2.24 4.02 -11.08
CA GLN A 109 -3.43 3.21 -10.85
C GLN A 109 -4.59 4.14 -10.44
N PHE A 110 -5.82 3.76 -10.74
CA PHE A 110 -7.00 4.52 -10.33
C PHE A 110 -8.11 3.60 -9.81
N PHE A 111 -8.89 4.15 -8.88
CA PHE A 111 -10.10 3.53 -8.34
C PHE A 111 -11.18 4.62 -8.24
N LEU A 112 -12.21 4.54 -9.08
CA LEU A 112 -13.40 5.37 -9.00
C LEU A 112 -14.52 4.53 -8.39
N THR A 113 -15.14 5.03 -7.33
CA THR A 113 -16.14 4.30 -6.56
C THR A 113 -17.22 5.24 -6.01
N PHE A 114 -18.24 4.66 -5.41
CA PHE A 114 -19.48 5.37 -5.02
C PHE A 114 -19.80 5.20 -3.53
N PRO A 115 -19.01 5.82 -2.63
CA PRO A 115 -19.23 5.69 -1.20
C PRO A 115 -20.53 6.35 -0.75
N PHE A 116 -21.03 5.96 0.41
CA PHE A 116 -22.24 6.55 1.01
C PHE A 116 -22.14 6.66 2.52
N SER A 117 -22.89 7.59 3.07
CA SER A 117 -22.99 7.82 4.51
C SER A 117 -24.42 8.27 4.85
N PRO A 118 -24.79 8.37 6.13
CA PRO A 118 -26.04 9.02 6.52
C PRO A 118 -26.20 10.46 5.99
N GLY A 119 -25.08 11.14 5.66
CA GLY A 119 -25.06 12.49 5.09
C GLY A 119 -25.19 12.56 3.56
N GLY A 120 -25.37 11.41 2.88
CA GLY A 120 -25.57 11.29 1.44
C GLY A 120 -24.53 10.39 0.75
N SER A 121 -24.69 10.27 -0.58
CA SER A 121 -23.81 9.50 -1.47
C SER A 121 -22.75 10.38 -2.14
N PHE A 122 -21.66 9.76 -2.56
CA PHE A 122 -20.48 10.42 -3.12
C PHE A 122 -19.98 9.72 -4.37
N ILE A 123 -19.21 10.46 -5.17
CA ILE A 123 -18.37 9.96 -6.25
C ILE A 123 -16.93 10.25 -5.84
N ALA A 124 -16.13 9.21 -5.67
CA ALA A 124 -14.74 9.32 -5.23
C ALA A 124 -13.82 8.70 -6.28
N LEU A 125 -12.87 9.49 -6.79
CA LEU A 125 -11.78 9.02 -7.66
C LEU A 125 -10.46 9.15 -6.91
N TYR A 126 -9.79 8.02 -6.73
CA TYR A 126 -8.45 7.94 -6.14
C TYR A 126 -7.42 7.62 -7.22
N LEU A 127 -6.31 8.35 -7.21
CA LEU A 127 -5.14 8.07 -8.04
C LEU A 127 -3.98 7.59 -7.17
N PHE A 128 -3.32 6.54 -7.61
CA PHE A 128 -2.16 5.98 -6.97
C PHE A 128 -0.99 5.93 -7.92
N ASP A 129 0.23 5.98 -7.40
CA ASP A 129 1.40 5.71 -8.21
C ASP A 129 1.46 4.24 -8.65
N ALA A 130 2.44 3.92 -9.50
CA ALA A 130 2.65 2.56 -9.99
C ALA A 130 2.99 1.53 -8.88
N PHE A 131 3.19 1.96 -7.64
CA PHE A 131 3.51 1.14 -6.45
C PHE A 131 2.36 1.05 -5.47
N GLY A 132 1.25 1.74 -5.74
CA GLY A 132 0.04 1.69 -4.94
C GLY A 132 -0.05 2.76 -3.85
N ALA A 133 0.86 3.73 -3.82
CA ALA A 133 0.78 4.86 -2.89
C ALA A 133 -0.18 5.92 -3.42
N LEU A 134 -1.06 6.45 -2.56
CA LEU A 134 -2.01 7.50 -2.94
C LEU A 134 -1.28 8.77 -3.43
N LYS A 135 -1.73 9.32 -4.55
CA LYS A 135 -1.23 10.56 -5.17
C LYS A 135 -2.25 11.69 -5.09
N ASP A 136 -3.53 11.38 -5.34
CA ASP A 136 -4.61 12.37 -5.43
C ASP A 136 -5.95 11.71 -5.06
N ALA A 137 -6.85 12.49 -4.51
CA ALA A 137 -8.20 12.07 -4.14
C ALA A 137 -9.21 13.17 -4.50
N ARG A 138 -10.15 12.84 -5.39
CA ARG A 138 -11.20 13.76 -5.85
C ARG A 138 -12.54 13.22 -5.40
N ILE A 139 -13.16 13.90 -4.43
CA ILE A 139 -14.38 13.44 -3.77
C ILE A 139 -15.46 14.49 -3.95
N HIS A 140 -16.58 14.08 -4.51
CA HIS A 140 -17.73 14.94 -4.81
C HIS A 140 -18.99 14.33 -4.22
N ARG A 141 -19.95 15.16 -3.82
CA ARG A 141 -21.32 14.68 -3.54
C ARG A 141 -21.94 14.17 -4.84
N ALA A 142 -22.73 13.11 -4.74
CA ALA A 142 -23.55 12.63 -5.84
C ALA A 142 -24.48 13.75 -6.35
N LYS A 143 -24.77 13.70 -7.64
CA LYS A 143 -25.64 14.64 -8.34
C LYS A 143 -27.11 14.31 -8.05
N PRO A 144 -28.03 15.27 -8.30
CA PRO A 144 -29.46 15.04 -8.06
C PRO A 144 -30.05 13.91 -8.91
N THR A 145 -29.47 13.63 -10.08
CA THR A 145 -29.95 12.60 -11.00
C THR A 145 -28.83 11.65 -11.43
N GLU A 146 -29.21 10.39 -11.70
CA GLU A 146 -28.27 9.36 -12.16
C GLU A 146 -27.58 9.73 -13.49
N SER A 147 -28.31 10.40 -14.40
CA SER A 147 -27.71 10.85 -15.67
C SER A 147 -26.64 11.92 -15.49
N GLU A 148 -26.81 12.81 -14.50
CA GLU A 148 -25.78 13.79 -14.14
C GLU A 148 -24.57 13.10 -13.49
N ASP A 149 -24.80 12.08 -12.65
CA ASP A 149 -23.72 11.26 -12.09
C ASP A 149 -22.94 10.56 -13.19
N GLN A 150 -23.62 9.90 -14.14
CA GLN A 150 -22.97 9.22 -15.27
C GLN A 150 -22.14 10.20 -16.12
N ALA A 151 -22.69 11.37 -16.43
CA ALA A 151 -21.95 12.41 -17.18
C ALA A 151 -20.73 12.90 -16.39
N PHE A 152 -20.85 13.05 -15.07
CA PHE A 152 -19.75 13.48 -14.22
C PHE A 152 -18.67 12.39 -14.09
N VAL A 153 -19.05 11.12 -13.90
CA VAL A 153 -18.13 9.97 -13.92
C VAL A 153 -17.36 9.91 -15.23
N GLN A 154 -18.04 10.07 -16.36
CA GLN A 154 -17.36 10.10 -17.66
C GLN A 154 -16.34 11.23 -17.74
N SER A 155 -16.68 12.43 -17.25
CA SER A 155 -15.72 13.55 -17.23
C SER A 155 -14.48 13.26 -16.36
N LEU A 156 -14.66 12.57 -15.23
CA LEU A 156 -13.55 12.16 -14.37
C LEU A 156 -12.64 11.12 -15.07
N LEU A 157 -13.23 10.20 -15.84
CA LEU A 157 -12.48 9.22 -16.61
C LEU A 157 -11.76 9.86 -17.80
N ASP A 158 -12.35 10.86 -18.45
CA ASP A 158 -11.73 11.61 -19.54
C ASP A 158 -10.51 12.40 -19.04
N ASP A 159 -10.60 12.97 -17.83
CA ASP A 159 -9.49 13.68 -17.16
C ASP A 159 -8.29 12.77 -16.83
N LEU A 160 -8.48 11.45 -16.75
CA LEU A 160 -7.38 10.48 -16.61
C LEU A 160 -6.56 10.34 -17.90
N GLY A 161 -7.11 10.78 -19.04
CA GLY A 161 -6.54 10.56 -20.36
C GLY A 161 -6.62 9.09 -20.79
N GLU A 162 -5.68 8.64 -21.62
CA GLU A 162 -5.64 7.24 -22.07
C GLU A 162 -5.45 6.30 -20.89
N HIS A 163 -6.41 5.39 -20.68
CA HIS A 163 -6.43 4.44 -19.57
C HIS A 163 -6.96 3.07 -19.99
N ARG A 164 -6.78 2.08 -19.12
CA ARG A 164 -7.31 0.72 -19.29
C ARG A 164 -7.85 0.22 -17.96
N PHE A 165 -9.04 -0.36 -18.00
CA PHE A 165 -9.60 -1.05 -16.84
C PHE A 165 -8.85 -2.36 -16.57
N GLY A 166 -8.73 -2.71 -15.29
CA GLY A 166 -8.07 -3.92 -14.83
C GLY A 166 -7.59 -3.82 -13.40
N ASN A 167 -7.19 -4.96 -12.84
CA ASN A 167 -6.85 -5.10 -11.43
C ASN A 167 -5.70 -4.16 -11.01
N ILE A 168 -5.80 -3.64 -9.79
CA ILE A 168 -4.80 -2.78 -9.17
C ILE A 168 -4.34 -3.37 -7.84
N ARG A 169 -3.21 -2.87 -7.33
CA ARG A 169 -2.72 -3.16 -5.97
C ARG A 169 -2.33 -1.85 -5.31
N VAL A 170 -2.98 -1.51 -4.20
CA VAL A 170 -2.87 -0.21 -3.55
C VAL A 170 -2.72 -0.37 -2.05
N ALA A 171 -1.99 0.55 -1.43
CA ALA A 171 -1.85 0.56 0.03
C ALA A 171 -3.15 1.06 0.67
N PRO A 172 -3.53 0.57 1.86
CA PRO A 172 -4.52 1.24 2.69
C PRO A 172 -4.19 2.73 2.87
N PHE A 173 -5.22 3.58 2.87
CA PHE A 173 -5.07 5.03 2.94
C PHE A 173 -6.33 5.66 3.52
N ALA A 174 -6.17 6.82 4.15
CA ALA A 174 -7.27 7.63 4.66
C ALA A 174 -7.13 9.08 4.18
N VAL A 175 -8.23 9.66 3.72
CA VAL A 175 -8.36 11.09 3.43
C VAL A 175 -9.65 11.63 4.05
N GLU A 176 -9.64 12.90 4.42
CA GLU A 176 -10.83 13.56 4.96
C GLU A 176 -11.48 14.46 3.90
N ALA A 177 -12.79 14.33 3.72
CA ALA A 177 -13.59 15.23 2.90
C ALA A 177 -14.98 15.38 3.53
N PHE A 178 -15.56 16.58 3.49
CA PHE A 178 -16.88 16.86 4.08
C PHE A 178 -17.00 16.51 5.58
N GLY A 179 -15.86 16.46 6.31
CA GLY A 179 -15.81 16.03 7.70
C GLY A 179 -16.02 14.51 7.90
N ILE A 180 -15.81 13.72 6.85
CA ILE A 180 -15.96 12.27 6.82
C ILE A 180 -14.65 11.66 6.32
N GLN A 181 -14.28 10.50 6.87
CA GLN A 181 -13.12 9.74 6.43
C GLN A 181 -13.48 8.87 5.21
N PHE A 182 -12.64 8.93 4.19
CA PHE A 182 -12.74 8.17 2.96
C PHE A 182 -11.47 7.35 2.74
N GLY A 183 -11.60 6.18 2.12
CA GLY A 183 -10.46 5.42 1.62
C GLY A 183 -10.55 3.93 1.89
N LEU A 184 -9.39 3.29 1.93
CA LEU A 184 -9.21 1.89 2.28
C LEU A 184 -8.69 1.82 3.72
N ILE A 185 -9.61 1.62 4.66
CA ILE A 185 -9.33 1.73 6.09
C ILE A 185 -9.04 0.35 6.66
N PHE A 186 -7.82 0.18 7.18
CA PHE A 186 -7.43 -1.04 7.88
C PHE A 186 -8.02 -1.06 9.29
N ASP A 187 -8.69 -2.15 9.63
CA ASP A 187 -9.16 -2.46 10.97
C ASP A 187 -8.35 -3.65 11.52
N PRO A 188 -7.63 -3.48 12.65
CA PRO A 188 -6.87 -4.56 13.28
C PRO A 188 -7.75 -5.58 14.02
N GLY A 189 -9.06 -5.36 14.11
CA GLY A 189 -10.00 -6.15 14.89
C GLY A 189 -9.82 -5.99 16.39
N ASP A 190 -10.75 -6.55 17.17
CA ASP A 190 -10.67 -6.55 18.63
C ASP A 190 -9.60 -7.53 19.13
N GLU A 191 -8.87 -7.16 20.18
CA GLU A 191 -8.09 -8.15 20.96
C GLU A 191 -9.11 -9.10 21.58
N LEU A 192 -9.12 -10.36 21.15
CA LEU A 192 -9.94 -11.38 21.79
C LEU A 192 -9.31 -11.63 23.16
N ASP A 193 -9.77 -10.88 24.16
CA ASP A 193 -9.67 -11.25 25.56
C ASP A 193 -10.61 -12.44 25.73
N ASP A 194 -10.12 -13.68 25.61
CA ASP A 194 -10.50 -14.80 26.46
C ASP A 194 -9.97 -16.15 25.94
N GLU A 195 -9.53 -16.98 26.88
CA GLU A 195 -8.90 -18.31 26.73
C GLU A 195 -9.80 -19.40 26.10
N ASP A 196 -10.97 -19.04 25.56
CA ASP A 196 -12.04 -19.96 25.20
C ASP A 196 -12.53 -19.78 23.76
N GLU A 197 -11.64 -19.65 22.76
CA GLU A 197 -11.95 -20.15 21.42
C GLU A 197 -10.67 -20.50 20.65
N LYS A 198 -10.55 -21.79 20.35
CA LYS A 198 -9.41 -22.40 19.67
C LYS A 198 -9.44 -22.02 18.20
N ASP A 199 -8.65 -21.02 17.85
CA ASP A 199 -7.73 -21.04 16.70
C ASP A 199 -6.79 -19.82 16.81
N GLU A 200 -5.61 -19.99 17.47
CA GLU A 200 -4.56 -18.96 17.68
C GLU A 200 -4.03 -18.29 16.38
N ASP A 201 -4.53 -18.73 15.22
CA ASP A 201 -4.14 -18.28 13.89
C ASP A 201 -5.20 -17.41 13.18
N GLU A 202 -6.44 -17.30 13.68
CA GLU A 202 -7.48 -16.49 13.05
C GLU A 202 -7.47 -15.05 13.60
N VAL A 203 -6.67 -14.19 12.97
CA VAL A 203 -6.72 -12.75 13.26
C VAL A 203 -7.79 -12.13 12.37
N SER A 204 -8.88 -11.66 12.98
CA SER A 204 -9.96 -10.94 12.30
C SER A 204 -9.53 -9.52 11.92
N VAL A 205 -8.63 -9.41 10.94
CA VAL A 205 -8.26 -8.14 10.32
C VAL A 205 -8.95 -7.97 8.99
N TRP A 206 -9.29 -6.73 8.64
CA TRP A 206 -9.86 -6.43 7.34
C TRP A 206 -9.51 -5.01 6.88
N VAL A 207 -9.77 -4.74 5.60
CA VAL A 207 -9.69 -3.39 5.03
C VAL A 207 -11.03 -3.07 4.40
N THR A 208 -11.69 -2.00 4.84
CA THR A 208 -12.98 -1.57 4.30
C THR A 208 -12.83 -0.39 3.34
N VAL A 209 -13.68 -0.33 2.32
CA VAL A 209 -13.88 0.91 1.55
C VAL A 209 -14.87 1.79 2.29
N GLU A 210 -14.38 2.93 2.76
CA GLU A 210 -15.16 3.91 3.53
C GLU A 210 -15.40 5.21 2.76
N PRO A 211 -16.49 5.93 3.06
CA PRO A 211 -17.57 5.54 3.96
C PRO A 211 -18.55 4.54 3.32
N GLY A 212 -19.15 3.71 4.17
CA GLY A 212 -20.32 2.88 3.82
C GLY A 212 -20.06 1.38 3.93
N ASN A 213 -18.80 0.97 4.11
CA ASN A 213 -18.39 -0.42 4.32
C ASN A 213 -19.04 -1.40 3.33
N TYR A 214 -18.99 -1.09 2.04
CA TYR A 214 -19.60 -1.90 0.98
C TYR A 214 -18.58 -2.79 0.24
N MET A 215 -17.33 -2.76 0.68
CA MET A 215 -16.28 -3.70 0.26
C MET A 215 -15.36 -3.93 1.44
N ALA A 216 -15.39 -5.12 2.02
CA ALA A 216 -14.51 -5.55 3.10
C ALA A 216 -13.55 -6.62 2.58
N PHE A 217 -12.25 -6.30 2.50
CA PHE A 217 -11.21 -7.21 2.06
C PHE A 217 -10.56 -7.92 3.25
N TYR A 218 -10.17 -9.18 3.06
CA TYR A 218 -9.54 -10.02 4.08
C TYR A 218 -8.21 -10.58 3.58
N PRO A 219 -7.33 -11.08 4.46
CA PRO A 219 -6.19 -11.91 4.05
C PRO A 219 -6.66 -13.04 3.12
N PRO A 220 -5.91 -13.37 2.05
CA PRO A 220 -4.54 -12.95 1.74
C PRO A 220 -4.44 -11.64 0.93
N TRP A 221 -5.50 -10.83 0.90
CA TRP A 221 -5.59 -9.55 0.18
C TRP A 221 -5.46 -9.70 -1.34
N ASP A 222 -6.03 -10.78 -1.87
CA ASP A 222 -6.03 -11.15 -3.29
C ASP A 222 -7.18 -10.52 -4.11
N GLY A 223 -8.05 -9.79 -3.42
CA GLY A 223 -9.08 -8.93 -3.99
C GLY A 223 -10.48 -9.53 -3.99
N GLU A 224 -10.68 -10.67 -3.33
CA GLU A 224 -12.00 -11.07 -2.85
C GLU A 224 -12.45 -10.14 -1.71
N TYR A 225 -13.74 -9.83 -1.67
CA TYR A 225 -14.33 -8.96 -0.64
C TYR A 225 -15.77 -9.36 -0.32
N ASP A 226 -16.18 -9.06 0.91
CA ASP A 226 -17.57 -9.14 1.35
C ASP A 226 -18.27 -7.77 1.27
N THR A 227 -19.61 -7.77 1.25
CA THR A 227 -20.47 -6.58 1.07
C THR A 227 -21.62 -6.56 2.04
#